data_AF-A0A2A4QX92-F1
#
_entry.id   AF-A0A2A4QX92-F1
#
_cell.length_a   1.000
_cell.length_b   1.000
_cell.length_c   1.000
_cell.angle_alpha   90.00
_cell.angle_beta   90.00
_cell.angle_gamma   90.00
#
_symmetry.space_group_name_H-M   'P 1'
#
loop_
_entity.id
_entity.type
_entity.pdbx_description
1 polymer ?
#
loop_
_entity_poly.entity_id
_entity_poly.type
_entity_poly.pdbx_seq_one_letter_code
_entity_poly.pdbx_strand_id
1 'polypeptide(L)'
;MNSKFKNRMKKTRKWLTKNKVFFEVFSFLFLGIASLTVGYFSYLTSQAQLELLKAEQSPVINIKREYVGDYEFLNIENVGHHLFDLEISYETYFIINKYQDSIITQPTDFYFDINDYYSFVYETGNTIGLVAKVYSSEYTKKESLRIRRECRELFGDNFQTSSYEQLLKIRYIDVNKKAQLKYFFLDDLSAFEISKSKFEKITKKIKSHRLFGNKYLKTIINSDVKKDIQKIFDEVIPITEKHEEK
;
A
#
# COMPACT_ATOMS: atom_id res chain seq x y z
N MET A 1 26.25 60.09 -42.05
CA MET A 1 25.27 59.73 -41.01
C MET A 1 23.91 60.33 -41.38
N ASN A 2 22.92 59.48 -41.65
CA ASN A 2 21.70 59.82 -42.42
C ASN A 2 20.80 60.85 -41.69
N SER A 3 20.41 61.96 -42.34
CA SER A 3 19.65 63.06 -41.70
C SER A 3 18.29 62.62 -41.12
N LYS A 4 17.66 61.63 -41.75
CA LYS A 4 16.45 60.95 -41.26
C LYS A 4 16.67 60.26 -39.90
N PHE A 5 17.85 59.69 -39.67
CA PHE A 5 18.20 59.02 -38.41
C PHE A 5 18.39 60.03 -37.28
N LYS A 6 19.04 61.17 -37.58
CA LYS A 6 19.22 62.29 -36.64
C LYS A 6 17.87 62.89 -36.19
N ASN A 7 16.94 63.03 -37.13
CA ASN A 7 15.58 63.53 -36.83
C ASN A 7 14.75 62.52 -36.04
N ARG A 8 14.84 61.22 -36.35
CA ARG A 8 14.20 60.17 -35.54
C ARG A 8 14.72 60.20 -34.10
N MET A 9 16.05 60.19 -33.89
CA MET A 9 16.63 60.29 -32.55
C MET A 9 16.19 61.54 -31.78
N LYS A 10 16.14 62.73 -32.42
CA LYS A 10 15.64 63.94 -31.76
C LYS A 10 14.16 63.81 -31.37
N LYS A 11 13.34 63.17 -32.19
CA LYS A 11 11.91 62.94 -31.92
C LYS A 11 11.73 61.96 -30.76
N THR A 12 12.46 60.85 -30.75
CA THR A 12 12.47 59.88 -29.64
C THR A 12 12.96 60.51 -28.35
N ARG A 13 14.02 61.32 -28.42
CA ARG A 13 14.59 62.02 -27.24
C ARG A 13 13.61 63.03 -26.65
N LYS A 14 12.93 63.84 -27.48
CA LYS A 14 11.87 64.76 -27.02
C LYS A 14 10.67 64.02 -26.44
N TRP A 15 10.32 62.88 -27.02
CA TRP A 15 9.23 62.05 -26.51
C TRP A 15 9.60 61.40 -25.16
N LEU A 16 10.83 60.90 -25.00
CA LEU A 16 11.35 60.36 -23.74
C LEU A 16 11.44 61.43 -22.66
N THR A 17 11.91 62.64 -22.97
CA THR A 17 11.95 63.73 -21.98
C THR A 17 10.55 64.20 -21.58
N LYS A 18 9.59 64.24 -22.51
CA LYS A 18 8.20 64.62 -22.20
C LYS A 18 7.49 63.56 -21.34
N ASN A 19 7.82 62.28 -21.53
CA ASN A 19 7.24 61.16 -20.79
C ASN A 19 8.15 60.64 -19.67
N LYS A 20 9.17 61.40 -19.25
CA LYS A 20 10.16 60.96 -18.25
C LYS A 20 9.48 60.53 -16.94
N VAL A 21 8.58 61.37 -16.42
CA VAL A 21 7.81 61.10 -15.20
C VAL A 21 6.93 59.86 -15.35
N PHE A 22 6.34 59.65 -16.52
CA PHE A 22 5.55 58.46 -16.81
C PHE A 22 6.41 57.19 -16.77
N PHE A 23 7.58 57.19 -17.41
CA PHE A 23 8.50 56.06 -17.35
C PHE A 23 9.02 55.80 -15.94
N GLU A 24 9.30 56.84 -15.16
CA GLU A 24 9.78 56.72 -13.79
C GLU A 24 8.72 56.04 -12.92
N VAL A 25 7.48 56.54 -12.92
CA VAL A 25 6.36 55.95 -12.15
C VAL A 25 6.00 54.54 -12.63
N PHE A 26 5.89 54.32 -13.94
CA PHE A 26 5.55 53.00 -14.47
C PHE A 26 6.67 51.98 -14.28
N SER A 27 7.94 52.40 -14.30
CA SER A 27 9.05 51.49 -14.03
C SER A 27 9.02 50.95 -12.61
N PHE A 28 8.68 51.79 -11.61
CA PHE A 28 8.48 51.34 -10.23
C PHE A 28 7.29 50.40 -10.10
N LEU A 29 6.18 50.68 -10.80
CA LEU A 29 5.02 49.79 -10.82
C LEU A 29 5.36 48.44 -11.44
N PHE A 30 6.06 48.43 -12.58
CA PHE A 30 6.52 47.21 -13.25
C PHE A 30 7.51 46.42 -12.38
N LEU A 31 8.46 47.09 -11.73
CA LEU A 31 9.37 46.47 -10.76
C LEU A 31 8.60 45.87 -9.58
N GLY A 32 7.58 46.57 -9.07
CA GLY A 32 6.69 46.07 -8.02
C GLY A 32 5.97 44.79 -8.43
N ILE A 33 5.30 44.80 -9.59
CA ILE A 33 4.59 43.63 -10.13
C ILE A 33 5.56 42.48 -10.44
N ALA A 34 6.73 42.77 -11.02
CA ALA A 34 7.75 41.77 -11.28
C ALA A 34 8.25 41.14 -9.98
N SER A 35 8.47 41.94 -8.92
CA SER A 35 8.91 41.43 -7.63
C SER A 35 7.86 40.51 -6.97
N LEU A 36 6.57 40.87 -7.07
CA LEU A 36 5.47 40.01 -6.61
C LEU A 36 5.40 38.71 -7.40
N THR A 37 5.58 38.79 -8.72
CA THR A 37 5.57 37.62 -9.61
C THR A 37 6.72 36.67 -9.27
N VAL A 38 7.93 37.21 -9.08
CA VAL A 38 9.10 36.43 -8.65
C VAL A 38 8.87 35.82 -7.27
N GLY A 39 8.29 36.58 -6.33
CA GLY A 39 7.93 36.06 -5.00
C GLY A 39 6.94 34.91 -5.06
N TYR A 40 5.91 35.02 -5.91
CA TYR A 40 4.92 33.96 -6.12
C TYR A 40 5.53 32.69 -6.73
N PHE A 41 6.36 32.82 -7.77
CA PHE A 41 7.05 31.67 -8.35
C PHE A 41 8.04 31.04 -7.36
N SER A 42 8.77 31.84 -6.59
CA SER A 42 9.66 31.33 -5.55
C SER A 42 8.91 30.55 -4.47
N TYR A 43 7.72 31.03 -4.08
CA TYR A 43 6.84 30.31 -3.16
C TYR A 43 6.38 28.96 -3.73
N LEU A 44 5.92 28.92 -4.99
CA LEU A 44 5.53 27.68 -5.65
C LEU A 44 6.70 26.68 -5.74
N THR A 45 7.89 27.14 -6.11
CA THR A 45 9.09 26.30 -6.15
C THR A 45 9.45 25.76 -4.77
N SER A 46 9.34 26.58 -3.72
CA SER A 46 9.60 26.16 -2.34
C SER A 46 8.62 25.08 -1.87
N GLN A 47 7.34 25.20 -2.24
CA GLN A 47 6.34 24.18 -1.93
C GLN A 47 6.64 22.85 -2.64
N ALA A 48 6.98 22.90 -3.92
CA ALA A 48 7.34 21.69 -4.68
C ALA A 48 8.60 21.01 -4.12
N GLN A 49 9.59 21.78 -3.69
CA GLN A 49 10.79 21.25 -3.02
C GLN A 49 10.45 20.58 -1.68
N LEU A 50 9.56 21.18 -0.89
CA LEU A 50 9.09 20.58 0.36
C LEU A 50 8.32 19.28 0.12
N GLU A 51 7.52 19.20 -0.95
CA GLU A 51 6.84 17.96 -1.32
C GLU A 51 7.82 16.87 -1.75
N LEU A 52 8.84 17.21 -2.54
CA LEU A 52 9.91 16.28 -2.92
C LEU A 52 10.68 15.79 -1.70
N LEU A 53 11.10 16.68 -0.79
CA LEU A 53 11.78 16.30 0.44
C LEU A 53 10.91 15.40 1.33
N LYS A 54 9.61 15.66 1.41
CA LYS A 54 8.67 14.78 2.13
C LYS A 54 8.56 13.41 1.47
N ALA A 55 8.50 13.36 0.15
CA ALA A 55 8.44 12.12 -0.61
C ALA A 55 9.74 11.30 -0.44
N GLU A 56 10.90 11.97 -0.50
CA GLU A 56 12.20 11.36 -0.22
C GLU A 56 12.27 10.81 1.20
N GLN A 57 11.79 11.56 2.19
CA GLN A 57 11.77 11.17 3.60
C GLN A 57 10.66 10.17 3.97
N SER A 58 9.90 9.66 2.99
CA SER A 58 8.80 8.73 3.26
C SER A 58 9.29 7.27 3.29
N PRO A 59 8.81 6.44 4.24
CA PRO A 59 9.04 5.01 4.19
C PRO A 59 8.47 4.36 2.93
N VAL A 60 9.26 3.49 2.31
CA VAL A 60 8.89 2.76 1.10
C VAL A 60 8.78 1.30 1.47
N ILE A 61 7.54 0.82 1.60
CA ILE A 61 7.27 -0.55 1.99
C ILE A 61 7.19 -1.42 0.75
N ASN A 62 8.02 -2.45 0.72
CA ASN A 62 8.02 -3.49 -0.28
C ASN A 62 7.64 -4.82 0.37
N ILE A 63 6.91 -5.65 -0.36
CA ILE A 63 6.47 -6.96 0.13
C ILE A 63 6.97 -8.00 -0.85
N LYS A 64 7.85 -8.88 -0.37
CA LYS A 64 8.40 -9.98 -1.14
C LYS A 64 7.81 -11.30 -0.67
N ARG A 65 7.48 -12.16 -1.63
CA ARG A 65 7.09 -13.54 -1.36
C ARG A 65 8.32 -14.42 -1.47
N GLU A 66 8.54 -15.26 -0.49
CA GLU A 66 9.58 -16.28 -0.48
C GLU A 66 8.93 -17.64 -0.20
N TYR A 67 9.31 -18.67 -0.94
CA TYR A 67 8.79 -20.03 -0.77
C TYR A 67 9.90 -20.93 -0.26
N VAL A 68 9.68 -21.56 0.89
CA VAL A 68 10.59 -22.58 1.44
C VAL A 68 9.80 -23.86 1.63
N GLY A 69 9.95 -24.80 0.69
CA GLY A 69 9.13 -26.01 0.64
C GLY A 69 7.66 -25.69 0.35
N ASP A 70 6.75 -26.16 1.22
CA ASP A 70 5.31 -25.89 1.14
C ASP A 70 4.87 -24.60 1.87
N TYR A 71 5.81 -23.88 2.49
CA TYR A 71 5.54 -22.65 3.23
C TYR A 71 5.80 -21.41 2.38
N GLU A 72 4.94 -20.42 2.54
CA GLU A 72 5.07 -19.08 1.97
C GLU A 72 5.40 -18.08 3.07
N PHE A 73 6.38 -17.23 2.82
CA PHE A 73 6.81 -16.17 3.71
C PHE A 73 6.62 -14.83 3.02
N LEU A 74 5.92 -13.92 3.68
CA LEU A 74 5.78 -12.54 3.25
C LEU A 74 6.78 -11.70 4.03
N ASN A 75 7.87 -11.36 3.35
CA ASN A 75 8.91 -10.48 3.87
C ASN A 75 8.49 -9.04 3.58
N ILE A 76 8.12 -8.31 4.64
CA ILE A 76 7.77 -6.89 4.58
C ILE A 76 9.05 -6.10 4.85
N GLU A 77 9.54 -5.44 3.82
CA GLU A 77 10.77 -4.65 3.86
C GLU A 77 10.45 -3.16 3.77
N ASN A 78 11.19 -2.34 4.50
CA ASN A 78 11.24 -0.90 4.30
C ASN A 78 12.55 -0.52 3.63
N VAL A 79 12.48 -0.10 2.37
CA VAL A 79 13.65 0.38 1.61
C VAL A 79 13.80 1.90 1.65
N GLY A 80 12.87 2.60 2.31
CA GLY A 80 12.88 4.05 2.47
C GLY A 80 13.44 4.50 3.82
N HIS A 81 12.92 5.63 4.30
CA HIS A 81 13.30 6.18 5.60
C HIS A 81 12.67 5.45 6.79
N HIS A 82 13.21 5.71 7.98
CA HIS A 82 12.77 5.13 9.25
C HIS A 82 11.25 5.18 9.46
N LEU A 83 10.68 4.04 9.84
CA LEU A 83 9.30 3.90 10.33
C LEU A 83 9.28 3.59 11.82
N PHE A 84 8.21 3.99 12.52
CA PHE A 84 8.01 3.74 13.94
C PHE A 84 6.61 3.16 14.18
N ASP A 85 6.40 2.51 15.33
CA ASP A 85 5.10 1.96 15.74
C ASP A 85 4.38 1.16 14.63
N LEU A 86 5.12 0.22 14.03
CA LEU A 86 4.61 -0.62 12.94
C LEU A 86 3.52 -1.55 13.46
N GLU A 87 2.35 -1.47 12.87
CA GLU A 87 1.22 -2.36 13.11
C GLU A 87 0.79 -2.95 11.77
N ILE A 88 0.79 -4.28 11.68
CA ILE A 88 0.43 -5.00 10.46
C ILE A 88 -0.82 -5.82 10.74
N SER A 89 -1.82 -5.68 9.89
CA SER A 89 -3.02 -6.51 9.88
C SER A 89 -3.09 -7.26 8.57
N TYR A 90 -3.29 -8.57 8.68
CA TYR A 90 -3.36 -9.48 7.55
C TYR A 90 -4.70 -10.20 7.56
N GLU A 91 -5.39 -10.21 6.43
CA GLU A 91 -6.71 -10.84 6.29
C GLU A 91 -6.70 -11.73 5.03
N THR A 92 -7.16 -12.97 5.14
CA THR A 92 -7.32 -13.89 4.00
C THR A 92 -8.76 -14.31 3.86
N TYR A 93 -9.23 -14.32 2.62
CA TYR A 93 -10.58 -14.70 2.28
C TYR A 93 -10.56 -15.78 1.22
N PHE A 94 -11.27 -16.87 1.46
CA PHE A 94 -11.59 -17.88 0.46
C PHE A 94 -12.88 -17.54 -0.26
N ILE A 95 -12.88 -17.72 -1.57
CA ILE A 95 -13.98 -17.30 -2.43
C ILE A 95 -14.57 -18.52 -3.12
N ILE A 96 -15.89 -18.67 -3.03
CA ILE A 96 -16.68 -19.55 -3.89
C ILE A 96 -17.27 -18.68 -4.98
N ASN A 97 -16.76 -18.82 -6.20
CA ASN A 97 -17.17 -17.99 -7.32
C ASN A 97 -18.48 -18.49 -7.94
N LYS A 98 -19.37 -17.56 -8.32
CA LYS A 98 -20.56 -17.84 -9.15
C LYS A 98 -21.46 -18.97 -8.62
N TYR A 99 -21.62 -19.07 -7.31
CA TYR A 99 -22.51 -20.06 -6.71
C TYR A 99 -23.96 -19.81 -7.12
N GLN A 100 -24.66 -20.87 -7.50
CA GLN A 100 -26.07 -20.85 -7.86
C GLN A 100 -26.75 -22.12 -7.32
N ASP A 101 -27.96 -21.97 -6.80
CA ASP A 101 -28.81 -23.09 -6.36
C ASP A 101 -30.29 -22.70 -6.52
N SER A 102 -31.21 -23.63 -6.25
CA SER A 102 -32.66 -23.44 -6.22
C SER A 102 -33.13 -22.19 -5.46
N ILE A 103 -32.40 -21.78 -4.41
CA ILE A 103 -32.69 -20.57 -3.63
C ILE A 103 -32.00 -19.33 -4.21
N ILE A 104 -30.78 -19.50 -4.73
CA ILE A 104 -29.93 -18.42 -5.24
C ILE A 104 -29.95 -18.50 -6.76
N THR A 105 -30.95 -17.84 -7.35
CA THR A 105 -31.22 -17.92 -8.79
C THR A 105 -30.23 -17.15 -9.66
N GLN A 106 -29.43 -16.25 -9.06
CA GLN A 106 -28.38 -15.50 -9.76
C GLN A 106 -26.99 -15.89 -9.24
N PRO A 107 -26.01 -16.16 -10.13
CA PRO A 107 -24.65 -16.51 -9.73
C PRO A 107 -24.04 -15.45 -8.82
N THR A 108 -23.65 -15.86 -7.61
CA THR A 108 -23.14 -14.94 -6.57
C THR A 108 -21.82 -15.46 -5.99
N ASP A 109 -20.89 -14.56 -5.67
CA ASP A 109 -19.63 -14.92 -5.01
C ASP A 109 -19.82 -14.96 -3.49
N PHE A 110 -19.34 -16.02 -2.84
CA PHE A 110 -19.34 -16.14 -1.38
C PHE A 110 -17.93 -16.07 -0.81
N TYR A 111 -17.81 -15.42 0.35
CA TYR A 111 -16.53 -15.16 0.99
C TYR A 111 -16.46 -15.79 2.39
N PHE A 112 -15.38 -16.52 2.65
CA PHE A 112 -15.07 -17.16 3.92
C PHE A 112 -13.77 -16.59 4.46
N ASP A 113 -13.81 -16.11 5.69
CA ASP A 113 -12.63 -15.60 6.38
C ASP A 113 -11.78 -16.77 6.85
N ILE A 114 -10.51 -16.78 6.43
CA ILE A 114 -9.52 -17.78 6.84
C ILE A 114 -8.49 -17.07 7.70
N ASN A 115 -8.56 -17.31 9.01
CA ASN A 115 -7.56 -16.85 9.96
C ASN A 115 -6.33 -17.77 9.89
N ASP A 116 -5.53 -17.71 8.83
CA ASP A 116 -4.43 -18.68 8.62
C ASP A 116 -3.03 -18.20 8.97
N TYR A 117 -2.87 -16.90 9.26
CA TYR A 117 -1.58 -16.30 9.56
C TYR A 117 -1.50 -16.06 11.06
N TYR A 118 -0.72 -16.90 11.75
CA TYR A 118 -0.71 -17.00 13.20
C TYR A 118 0.50 -16.33 13.87
N SER A 119 1.42 -15.76 13.09
CA SER A 119 2.66 -15.21 13.62
C SER A 119 3.09 -13.97 12.81
N PHE A 120 3.18 -12.84 13.50
CA PHE A 120 4.05 -11.74 13.10
C PHE A 120 5.30 -11.87 13.93
N VAL A 121 6.41 -12.29 13.33
CA VAL A 121 7.70 -12.01 13.94
C VAL A 121 8.04 -10.60 13.46
N TYR A 122 7.91 -9.63 14.36
CA TYR A 122 8.62 -8.37 14.23
C TYR A 122 10.10 -8.72 14.36
N GLU A 123 10.69 -9.17 13.26
CA GLU A 123 12.13 -9.28 13.17
C GLU A 123 12.62 -7.85 13.29
N THR A 124 13.11 -7.53 14.49
CA THR A 124 13.86 -6.34 14.90
C THR A 124 13.05 -5.06 15.15
N GLY A 125 13.47 -4.29 16.16
CA GLY A 125 13.15 -2.86 16.25
C GLY A 125 13.80 -2.03 15.12
N ASN A 126 14.04 -2.64 13.96
CA ASN A 126 14.60 -1.97 12.81
C ASN A 126 13.52 -1.15 12.13
N THR A 127 13.96 0.03 11.74
CA THR A 127 13.13 1.04 11.11
C THR A 127 13.38 1.08 9.60
N ILE A 128 14.34 0.29 9.08
CA ILE A 128 14.75 0.11 7.68
C ILE A 128 15.15 -1.37 7.47
N GLY A 129 14.99 -1.92 6.27
CA GLY A 129 15.29 -3.32 5.95
C GLY A 129 14.09 -4.24 6.17
N LEU A 130 14.31 -5.51 6.48
CA LEU A 130 13.23 -6.42 6.86
C LEU A 130 12.62 -5.94 8.19
N VAL A 131 11.35 -5.55 8.17
CA VAL A 131 10.65 -4.99 9.33
C VAL A 131 9.61 -5.95 9.91
N ALA A 132 9.10 -6.87 9.09
CA ALA A 132 8.24 -7.94 9.56
C ALA A 132 8.28 -9.11 8.60
N LYS A 133 8.10 -10.31 9.17
CA LYS A 133 7.93 -11.54 8.41
C LYS A 133 6.59 -12.15 8.79
N VAL A 134 5.72 -12.33 7.79
CA VAL A 134 4.43 -12.99 7.95
C VAL A 134 4.53 -14.41 7.39
N TYR A 135 4.16 -15.38 8.19
CA TYR A 135 4.30 -16.80 7.87
C TYR A 135 2.96 -17.35 7.42
N SER A 136 2.89 -17.85 6.19
CA SER A 136 1.82 -18.75 5.82
C SER A 136 2.04 -20.09 6.53
N SER A 137 0.95 -20.74 6.87
CA SER A 137 1.03 -22.07 7.45
C SER A 137 0.79 -23.11 6.35
N GLU A 138 1.31 -24.32 6.51
CA GLU A 138 0.90 -25.45 5.66
C GLU A 138 -0.62 -25.69 5.75
N TYR A 139 -1.28 -25.17 6.80
CA TYR A 139 -2.73 -25.14 6.95
C TYR A 139 -3.38 -24.26 5.89
N THR A 140 -2.77 -23.24 5.31
CA THR A 140 -3.40 -22.54 4.17
C THR A 140 -3.61 -23.46 2.97
N LYS A 141 -2.67 -24.37 2.73
CA LYS A 141 -2.79 -25.39 1.67
C LYS A 141 -3.66 -26.59 2.09
N LYS A 142 -3.60 -27.01 3.35
CA LYS A 142 -4.44 -28.11 3.87
C LYS A 142 -5.90 -27.68 4.09
N GLU A 143 -6.13 -26.51 4.64
CA GLU A 143 -7.45 -25.91 4.86
C GLU A 143 -8.07 -25.41 3.57
N SER A 144 -7.30 -24.89 2.62
CA SER A 144 -7.82 -24.70 1.27
C SER A 144 -8.38 -26.00 0.67
N LEU A 145 -7.62 -27.10 0.79
CA LEU A 145 -8.05 -28.41 0.31
C LEU A 145 -9.22 -28.98 1.12
N ARG A 146 -9.22 -28.81 2.44
CA ARG A 146 -10.32 -29.22 3.33
C ARG A 146 -11.58 -28.42 3.03
N ILE A 147 -11.51 -27.09 3.00
CA ILE A 147 -12.63 -26.21 2.65
C ILE A 147 -13.14 -26.52 1.25
N ARG A 148 -12.27 -26.75 0.26
CA ARG A 148 -12.68 -27.22 -1.08
C ARG A 148 -13.41 -28.55 -1.03
N ARG A 149 -12.95 -29.50 -0.20
CA ARG A 149 -13.60 -30.80 -0.02
C ARG A 149 -14.96 -30.64 0.66
N GLU A 150 -15.02 -29.94 1.78
CA GLU A 150 -16.25 -29.65 2.53
C GLU A 150 -17.26 -28.89 1.66
N CYS A 151 -16.80 -27.92 0.87
CA CYS A 151 -17.64 -27.20 -0.09
C CYS A 151 -18.14 -28.12 -1.20
N ARG A 152 -17.29 -28.99 -1.76
CA ARG A 152 -17.74 -29.98 -2.76
C ARG A 152 -18.74 -30.98 -2.15
N GLU A 153 -18.55 -31.41 -0.91
CA GLU A 153 -19.47 -32.30 -0.20
C GLU A 153 -20.82 -31.61 0.08
N LEU A 154 -20.80 -30.34 0.48
CA LEU A 154 -22.01 -29.57 0.81
C LEU A 154 -22.76 -29.05 -0.42
N PHE A 155 -22.03 -28.70 -1.49
CA PHE A 155 -22.57 -27.97 -2.64
C PHE A 155 -22.51 -28.75 -3.96
N GLY A 156 -21.87 -29.92 -4.00
CA GLY A 156 -21.79 -30.79 -5.19
C GLY A 156 -21.12 -30.11 -6.39
N ASP A 157 -21.67 -30.37 -7.58
CA ASP A 157 -21.17 -29.84 -8.86
C ASP A 157 -21.44 -28.34 -9.06
N ASN A 158 -22.26 -27.72 -8.20
CA ASN A 158 -22.51 -26.28 -8.21
C ASN A 158 -21.33 -25.48 -7.63
N PHE A 159 -20.32 -26.16 -7.07
CA PHE A 159 -19.08 -25.55 -6.60
C PHE A 159 -18.12 -25.30 -7.79
N GLN A 160 -18.00 -24.04 -8.21
CA GLN A 160 -16.97 -23.62 -9.18
C GLN A 160 -15.69 -23.13 -8.48
N THR A 161 -14.60 -23.11 -9.25
CA THR A 161 -13.20 -22.83 -8.86
C THR A 161 -13.09 -21.80 -7.75
N SER A 162 -12.37 -22.17 -6.69
CA SER A 162 -12.17 -21.31 -5.53
C SER A 162 -10.80 -20.64 -5.56
N SER A 163 -10.83 -19.32 -5.35
CA SER A 163 -9.66 -18.44 -5.25
C SER A 163 -9.50 -17.92 -3.82
N TYR A 164 -8.32 -17.39 -3.50
CA TYR A 164 -8.07 -16.65 -2.26
C TYR A 164 -7.85 -15.19 -2.60
N GLU A 165 -8.41 -14.30 -1.79
CA GLU A 165 -8.03 -12.90 -1.77
C GLU A 165 -7.29 -12.64 -0.46
N GLN A 166 -6.09 -12.11 -0.58
CA GLN A 166 -5.23 -11.77 0.55
C GLN A 166 -5.12 -10.24 0.62
N LEU A 167 -5.38 -9.68 1.79
CA LEU A 167 -5.35 -8.26 2.05
C LEU A 167 -4.39 -7.97 3.20
N LEU A 168 -3.56 -6.95 3.00
CA LEU A 168 -2.64 -6.47 4.02
C LEU A 168 -2.88 -5.00 4.28
N LYS A 169 -2.93 -4.63 5.55
CA LYS A 169 -3.00 -3.26 6.01
C LYS A 169 -1.80 -3.00 6.90
N ILE A 170 -1.04 -1.95 6.59
CA ILE A 170 0.12 -1.54 7.34
C ILE A 170 -0.11 -0.14 7.88
N ARG A 171 0.03 0.02 9.19
CA ARG A 171 0.04 1.31 9.86
C ARG A 171 1.42 1.55 10.45
N TYR A 172 1.91 2.76 10.32
CA TYR A 172 3.18 3.17 10.92
C TYR A 172 3.17 4.68 11.18
N ILE A 173 4.16 5.15 11.93
CA ILE A 173 4.46 6.57 12.13
C ILE A 173 5.74 6.90 11.35
N ASP A 174 5.69 7.97 10.56
CA ASP A 174 6.86 8.46 9.81
C ASP A 174 7.80 9.31 10.67
N VAL A 175 8.96 9.67 10.12
CA VAL A 175 9.95 10.56 10.76
C VAL A 175 9.38 11.94 11.18
N ASN A 176 8.27 12.36 10.58
CA ASN A 176 7.57 13.60 10.90
C ASN A 176 6.47 13.41 11.96
N LYS A 177 6.43 12.25 12.62
CA LYS A 177 5.43 11.86 13.63
C LYS A 177 4.00 11.80 13.10
N LYS A 178 3.81 11.60 11.80
CA LYS A 178 2.48 11.43 11.20
C LYS A 178 2.17 9.95 11.04
N ALA A 179 0.96 9.58 11.45
CA ALA A 179 0.44 8.25 11.21
C ALA A 179 0.10 8.08 9.72
N GLN A 180 0.63 7.02 9.14
CA GLN A 180 0.42 6.61 7.76
C GLN A 180 -0.29 5.27 7.72
N LEU A 181 -1.07 5.05 6.66
CA LEU A 181 -1.80 3.82 6.40
C LEU A 181 -1.58 3.43 4.95
N LYS A 182 -1.03 2.24 4.74
CA LYS A 182 -0.87 1.62 3.43
C LYS A 182 -1.69 0.34 3.35
N TYR A 183 -2.22 0.08 2.17
CA TYR A 183 -3.08 -1.06 1.90
C TYR A 183 -2.51 -1.81 0.71
N PHE A 184 -2.43 -3.13 0.82
CA PHE A 184 -1.92 -3.97 -0.24
C PHE A 184 -2.92 -5.06 -0.57
N PHE A 185 -3.01 -5.36 -1.85
CA PHE A 185 -3.64 -6.57 -2.34
C PHE A 185 -2.54 -7.54 -2.74
N LEU A 186 -2.74 -8.79 -2.33
CA LEU A 186 -1.79 -9.87 -2.48
C LEU A 186 -2.42 -10.86 -3.47
N ASP A 187 -1.89 -10.90 -4.69
CA ASP A 187 -2.26 -11.87 -5.73
C ASP A 187 -1.21 -12.99 -5.79
N ASP A 188 -1.50 -14.10 -6.46
CA ASP A 188 -0.67 -15.31 -6.49
C ASP A 188 0.81 -15.04 -6.83
N LEU A 189 1.09 -13.99 -7.60
CA LEU A 189 2.44 -13.66 -8.09
C LEU A 189 3.06 -12.44 -7.42
N SER A 190 2.26 -11.52 -6.86
CA SER A 190 2.79 -10.23 -6.44
C SER A 190 1.95 -9.53 -5.37
N ALA A 191 2.60 -8.60 -4.67
CA ALA A 191 1.97 -7.67 -3.76
C ALA A 191 1.96 -6.28 -4.40
N PHE A 192 0.80 -5.62 -4.43
CA PHE A 192 0.72 -4.26 -4.94
C PHE A 192 -0.09 -3.35 -4.02
N GLU A 193 0.39 -2.11 -3.89
CA GLU A 193 -0.28 -1.08 -3.10
C GLU A 193 -1.62 -0.71 -3.77
N ILE A 194 -2.68 -0.62 -2.98
CA ILE A 194 -4.01 -0.22 -3.41
C ILE A 194 -4.49 0.99 -2.62
N SER A 195 -5.39 1.77 -3.22
CA SER A 195 -5.99 2.90 -2.52
C SER A 195 -6.89 2.43 -1.37
N LYS A 196 -7.04 3.27 -0.35
CA LYS A 196 -8.00 3.08 0.74
C LYS A 196 -9.41 2.79 0.22
N SER A 197 -9.87 3.52 -0.79
CA SER A 197 -11.20 3.33 -1.39
C SER A 197 -11.37 1.96 -2.04
N LYS A 198 -10.32 1.44 -2.69
CA LYS A 198 -10.32 0.10 -3.29
C LYS A 198 -10.35 -0.96 -2.18
N PHE A 199 -9.54 -0.80 -1.13
CA PHE A 199 -9.53 -1.69 0.03
C PHE A 199 -10.91 -1.74 0.73
N GLU A 200 -11.51 -0.58 0.98
CA GLU A 200 -12.86 -0.48 1.57
C GLU A 200 -13.93 -1.09 0.67
N LYS A 201 -13.83 -0.94 -0.65
CA LYS A 201 -14.76 -1.57 -1.60
C LYS A 201 -14.66 -3.09 -1.56
N ILE A 202 -13.44 -3.64 -1.54
CA ILE A 202 -13.20 -5.09 -1.45
C ILE A 202 -13.73 -5.63 -0.12
N THR A 203 -13.31 -5.04 1.01
CA THR A 203 -13.78 -5.46 2.34
C THR A 203 -15.29 -5.31 2.52
N LYS A 204 -15.92 -4.29 1.92
CA LYS A 204 -17.39 -4.16 1.91
C LYS A 204 -18.05 -5.24 1.07
N LYS A 205 -17.52 -5.56 -0.12
CA LYS A 205 -18.02 -6.67 -0.97
C LYS A 205 -17.95 -7.98 -0.20
N ILE A 206 -16.83 -8.25 0.46
CA ILE A 206 -16.62 -9.42 1.30
C ILE A 206 -17.66 -9.47 2.43
N LYS A 207 -17.82 -8.37 3.19
CA LYS A 207 -18.76 -8.31 4.31
C LYS A 207 -20.22 -8.48 3.88
N SER A 208 -20.62 -7.94 2.73
CA SER A 208 -22.01 -8.03 2.26
C SER A 208 -22.38 -9.41 1.70
N HIS A 209 -21.40 -10.17 1.24
CA HIS A 209 -21.57 -11.53 0.72
C HIS A 209 -20.99 -12.59 1.67
N ARG A 210 -20.69 -12.19 2.91
CA ARG A 210 -20.34 -13.10 4.00
C ARG A 210 -21.62 -13.81 4.40
N LEU A 211 -21.73 -15.11 4.16
CA LEU A 211 -22.80 -15.90 4.77
C LEU A 211 -22.65 -15.73 6.29
N PHE A 212 -23.66 -15.15 6.93
CA PHE A 212 -23.70 -15.05 8.39
C PHE A 212 -23.44 -16.45 8.96
N GLY A 213 -22.29 -16.59 9.64
CA GLY A 213 -21.89 -17.84 10.25
C GLY A 213 -23.02 -18.38 11.11
N ASN A 214 -23.44 -19.62 10.85
CA ASN A 214 -23.93 -20.57 11.87
C ASN A 214 -24.50 -21.89 11.32
N LYS A 215 -24.66 -22.08 10.00
CA LYS A 215 -25.25 -23.34 9.52
C LYS A 215 -24.28 -24.37 8.94
N TYR A 216 -23.08 -23.98 8.47
CA TYR A 216 -22.27 -24.87 7.62
C TYR A 216 -20.80 -25.08 8.00
N LEU A 217 -20.22 -24.37 8.98
CA LEU A 217 -18.83 -24.60 9.39
C LEU A 217 -18.71 -24.53 10.91
N LYS A 218 -18.54 -25.69 11.54
CA LYS A 218 -18.18 -25.80 12.97
C LYS A 218 -16.70 -25.48 13.17
N THR A 219 -16.46 -24.80 14.29
CA THR A 219 -15.24 -24.20 14.82
C THR A 219 -14.01 -25.14 14.85
N ILE A 220 -12.85 -24.64 14.42
CA ILE A 220 -11.54 -25.24 14.73
C ILE A 220 -11.21 -24.95 16.20
N ILE A 221 -10.81 -25.98 16.94
CA ILE A 221 -10.35 -25.84 18.33
C ILE A 221 -8.91 -25.31 18.30
N ASN A 222 -8.73 -24.07 18.77
CA ASN A 222 -7.47 -23.31 18.89
C ASN A 222 -6.28 -24.02 19.58
N SER A 223 -6.43 -25.25 20.08
CA SER A 223 -5.41 -25.96 20.87
C SER A 223 -4.41 -26.77 20.05
N ASP A 224 -4.87 -27.39 18.97
CA ASP A 224 -4.03 -28.34 18.20
C ASP A 224 -3.09 -27.61 17.25
N VAL A 225 -3.58 -26.53 16.64
CA VAL A 225 -2.80 -25.59 15.81
C VAL A 225 -1.66 -24.94 16.61
N LYS A 226 -1.88 -24.61 17.90
CA LYS A 226 -0.83 -24.05 18.76
C LYS A 226 0.31 -25.02 19.05
N LYS A 227 0.03 -26.32 19.15
CA LYS A 227 1.05 -27.35 19.40
C LYS A 227 1.91 -27.62 18.18
N ASP A 228 1.29 -27.66 17.00
CA ASP A 228 1.99 -27.88 15.74
C ASP A 228 2.86 -26.67 15.34
N ILE A 229 2.41 -25.44 15.64
CA ILE A 229 3.22 -24.22 15.47
C ILE A 229 4.46 -24.22 16.38
N GLN A 230 4.33 -24.65 17.65
CA GLN A 230 5.45 -24.76 18.58
C GLN A 230 6.51 -25.75 18.05
N LYS A 231 6.04 -26.88 17.50
CA LYS A 231 6.90 -27.90 16.89
C LYS A 231 7.65 -27.40 15.65
N ILE A 232 6.98 -26.62 14.79
CA ILE A 232 7.62 -25.97 13.63
C ILE A 232 8.65 -24.93 14.10
N PHE A 233 8.36 -24.16 15.15
CA PHE A 233 9.29 -23.21 15.75
C PHE A 233 10.57 -23.89 16.25
N ASP A 234 10.43 -25.03 16.95
CA ASP A 234 11.55 -25.80 17.49
C ASP A 234 12.39 -26.49 16.39
N GLU A 235 11.81 -26.81 15.23
CA GLU A 235 12.49 -27.43 14.09
C GLU A 235 13.20 -26.43 13.16
N VAL A 236 12.72 -25.18 13.06
CA VAL A 236 13.26 -24.16 12.13
C VAL A 236 14.38 -23.30 12.76
N ILE A 237 14.33 -23.00 14.07
CA ILE A 237 15.37 -22.24 14.77
C ILE A 237 16.79 -22.85 14.69
N PRO A 238 17.02 -24.19 14.78
CA PRO A 238 18.38 -24.73 14.72
C PRO A 238 19.03 -24.64 13.32
N ILE A 239 18.30 -24.20 12.29
CA ILE A 239 18.84 -24.01 10.92
C ILE A 239 19.41 -22.59 10.76
N THR A 240 18.82 -21.59 11.41
CA THR A 240 19.30 -20.20 11.36
C THR A 240 20.58 -19.98 12.16
N GLU A 241 20.72 -20.59 13.35
CA GLU A 241 21.94 -20.45 14.16
C GLU A 241 23.17 -21.17 13.55
N LYS A 242 22.96 -22.23 12.76
CA LYS A 242 24.06 -22.95 12.08
C LYS A 242 24.61 -22.24 10.84
N HIS A 243 23.91 -21.22 10.33
CA HIS A 243 24.37 -20.44 9.18
C HIS A 243 25.14 -19.17 9.56
N GLU A 244 25.12 -18.76 10.84
CA GLU A 244 25.93 -17.63 11.35
C GLU A 244 27.31 -18.07 11.89
N GLU A 245 27.58 -19.37 12.05
CA GLU A 245 28.89 -19.91 12.47
C GLU A 245 29.79 -20.41 11.31
N LYS A 246 29.61 -19.94 10.07
CA LYS A 246 30.53 -20.24 8.95
C LYS A 246 31.05 -19.01 8.21
#